data_AF-A0A7S8IIB6-F1
#
_entry.id   AF-A0A7S8IIB6-F1
#
_cell.length_a   1.000
_cell.length_b   1.000
_cell.length_c   1.000
_cell.angle_alpha   90.00
_cell.angle_beta   90.00
_cell.angle_gamma   90.00
#
_symmetry.space_group_name_H-M   'P 1'
#
loop_
_entity.id
_entity.type
_entity.pdbx_description
1 polymer ?
#
loop_
_entity_poly.entity_id
_entity_poly.type
_entity_poly.pdbx_seq_one_letter_code
_entity_poly.pdbx_strand_id
1 'polypeptide(L)'
;MLRRLALAVVAMLLTAIPASAQTSVETQAPNAPKQQPVFAGQTRAPLPASLTQPLVSVVAEGLPRLWGLEFLPGGAMLVTAKEGRMFIVSPEGKAGPDIAGVPAVDAGGQGGLLDVALAPDFEQSRRIFFSFAEPREGGNGTSVASATLALDADAPRLGDIRIVFRQTPTFAGRAHFGSRLVFAPDGSLYVTVGERSDTAVRGQAQDIASGLGKVFRIDQTGAALPDNPFIDVDGALPEIWSLGHRNLQSATLDGTGRLWTVEHGPRGGDELNRPQAGLNYGWPEVTYGIDYSGAPIGDGITRTAATEQPVYYWDPVIAPSGMAFYDGTMFASWKNAFLVGGLVAQSVVVLHMGGDRVVAEERVDVGARVRDVKVAPDGSVFAVTENGGGSQILRLSASAQ
;
A
#
# COMPACT_ATOMS: atom_id res chain seq x y z
N MET A 1 -4.10 -44.97 74.67
CA MET A 1 -2.80 -45.05 73.96
C MET A 1 -3.01 -44.58 72.53
N LEU A 2 -2.34 -43.48 72.15
CA LEU A 2 -2.60 -42.67 70.97
C LEU A 2 -2.35 -43.43 69.65
N ARG A 3 -3.32 -43.35 68.71
CA ARG A 3 -3.14 -43.63 67.28
C ARG A 3 -2.63 -42.37 66.59
N ARG A 4 -1.50 -42.47 65.86
CA ARG A 4 -0.97 -41.41 65.00
C ARG A 4 -1.56 -41.53 63.60
N LEU A 5 -2.22 -40.47 63.11
CA LEU A 5 -2.61 -40.29 61.71
C LEU A 5 -1.40 -39.76 60.93
N ALA A 6 -1.09 -40.39 59.80
CA ALA A 6 -0.15 -39.87 58.81
C ALA A 6 -0.93 -38.99 57.82
N LEU A 7 -0.51 -37.72 57.69
CA LEU A 7 -1.04 -36.78 56.71
C LEU A 7 -0.06 -36.74 55.51
N ALA A 8 -0.49 -37.24 54.36
CA ALA A 8 0.26 -37.14 53.11
C ALA A 8 -0.01 -35.77 52.47
N VAL A 9 1.02 -34.92 52.38
CA VAL A 9 0.98 -33.67 51.62
C VAL A 9 1.38 -33.98 50.18
N VAL A 10 0.41 -33.91 49.26
CA VAL A 10 0.66 -33.96 47.82
C VAL A 10 0.98 -32.54 47.36
N ALA A 11 2.24 -32.27 47.06
CA ALA A 11 2.65 -31.03 46.39
C ALA A 11 2.26 -31.12 44.91
N MET A 12 1.24 -30.38 44.50
CA MET A 12 0.98 -30.12 43.07
C MET A 12 2.04 -29.15 42.55
N LEU A 13 3.01 -29.67 41.79
CA LEU A 13 3.81 -28.83 40.90
C LEU A 13 2.91 -28.38 39.75
N LEU A 14 2.50 -27.10 39.77
CA LEU A 14 2.05 -26.41 38.57
C LEU A 14 3.27 -26.20 37.66
N THR A 15 3.49 -27.11 36.73
CA THR A 15 4.39 -26.85 35.60
C THR A 15 3.72 -25.80 34.72
N ALA A 16 4.23 -24.57 34.77
CA ALA A 16 3.91 -23.58 33.76
C ALA A 16 4.34 -24.13 32.40
N ILE A 17 3.37 -24.45 31.55
CA ILE A 17 3.62 -24.80 30.16
C ILE A 17 4.20 -23.55 29.52
N PRO A 18 5.40 -23.58 28.91
CA PRO A 18 5.88 -22.45 28.13
C PRO A 18 4.85 -22.19 27.03
N ALA A 19 4.31 -20.97 26.98
CA ALA A 19 3.49 -20.53 25.85
C ALA A 19 4.25 -20.91 24.58
N SER A 20 3.68 -21.80 23.77
CA SER A 20 4.23 -22.15 22.47
C SER A 20 4.46 -20.83 21.73
N ALA A 21 5.73 -20.47 21.48
CA ALA A 21 6.05 -19.32 20.66
C ALA A 21 5.41 -19.57 19.29
N GLN A 22 4.29 -18.92 19.01
CA GLN A 22 3.64 -19.01 17.72
C GLN A 22 4.65 -18.54 16.67
N THR A 23 4.98 -19.44 15.75
CA THR A 23 5.96 -19.20 14.70
C THR A 23 5.43 -18.14 13.75
N SER A 24 6.32 -17.30 13.19
CA SER A 24 5.99 -16.33 12.13
C SER A 24 5.57 -17.05 10.85
N VAL A 25 4.70 -16.41 10.05
CA VAL A 25 4.34 -16.89 8.69
C VAL A 25 5.55 -16.92 7.76
N GLU A 26 6.50 -15.99 7.93
CA GLU A 26 7.75 -15.97 7.18
C GLU A 26 8.84 -16.78 7.92
N THR A 27 9.32 -17.83 7.25
CA THR A 27 10.29 -18.79 7.81
C THR A 27 11.62 -18.83 7.04
N GLN A 28 11.73 -18.16 5.90
CA GLN A 28 12.96 -18.10 5.13
C GLN A 28 14.04 -17.29 5.86
N ALA A 29 15.31 -17.53 5.53
CA ALA A 29 16.41 -16.71 6.03
C ALA A 29 16.29 -15.25 5.52
N PRO A 30 16.61 -14.24 6.35
CA PRO A 30 16.67 -12.85 5.92
C PRO A 30 17.79 -12.65 4.87
N ASN A 31 17.59 -11.74 3.91
CA ASN A 31 18.62 -11.34 2.95
C ASN A 31 19.74 -10.53 3.62
N ALA A 32 19.41 -9.74 4.65
CA ALA A 32 20.34 -8.90 5.39
C ALA A 32 20.50 -9.40 6.85
N PRO A 33 21.07 -10.59 7.09
CA PRO A 33 21.09 -11.23 8.42
C PRO A 33 21.85 -10.45 9.50
N LYS A 34 22.65 -9.45 9.12
CA LYS A 34 23.40 -8.59 10.04
C LYS A 34 22.58 -7.39 10.53
N GLN A 35 21.53 -7.02 9.82
CA GLN A 35 20.63 -5.94 10.24
C GLN A 35 19.67 -6.48 11.32
N GLN A 36 19.40 -5.66 12.33
CA GLN A 36 18.60 -6.06 13.49
C GLN A 36 17.43 -5.10 13.67
N PRO A 37 16.26 -5.59 14.10
CA PRO A 37 15.13 -4.72 14.40
C PRO A 37 15.47 -3.82 15.60
N VAL A 38 14.92 -2.60 15.61
CA VAL A 38 15.10 -1.66 16.72
C VAL A 38 14.24 -1.99 17.95
N PHE A 39 13.21 -2.82 17.79
CA PHE A 39 12.42 -3.36 18.88
C PHE A 39 11.91 -4.78 18.57
N ALA A 40 11.63 -5.55 19.61
CA ALA A 40 11.07 -6.90 19.45
C ALA A 40 9.71 -6.85 18.72
N GLY A 41 9.55 -7.67 17.69
CA GLY A 41 8.32 -7.73 16.89
C GLY A 41 8.23 -6.72 15.74
N GLN A 42 9.26 -5.90 15.48
CA GLN A 42 9.29 -5.01 14.30
C GLN A 42 9.36 -5.78 12.96
N THR A 43 9.73 -7.05 13.01
CA THR A 43 9.68 -7.97 11.86
C THR A 43 9.30 -9.35 12.36
N ARG A 44 8.81 -10.21 11.47
CA ARG A 44 8.44 -11.60 11.78
C ARG A 44 7.50 -11.70 12.97
N ALA A 45 6.42 -10.92 12.93
CA ALA A 45 5.33 -11.02 13.88
C ALA A 45 4.80 -12.47 13.90
N PRO A 46 4.35 -12.96 15.07
CA PRO A 46 3.80 -14.31 15.18
C PRO A 46 2.52 -14.44 14.36
N LEU A 47 2.11 -15.69 14.08
CA LEU A 47 0.75 -15.96 13.60
C LEU A 47 -0.29 -15.54 14.67
N PRO A 48 -1.51 -15.12 14.27
CA PRO A 48 -2.59 -14.91 15.20
C PRO A 48 -3.02 -16.22 15.86
N ALA A 49 -3.77 -16.13 16.97
CA ALA A 49 -4.23 -17.30 17.72
C ALA A 49 -5.12 -18.25 16.90
N SER A 50 -5.82 -17.71 15.91
CA SER A 50 -6.61 -18.47 14.94
C SER A 50 -6.46 -17.83 13.58
N LEU A 51 -6.28 -18.66 12.55
CA LEU A 51 -6.16 -18.21 11.17
C LEU A 51 -7.53 -18.02 10.54
N THR A 52 -7.68 -16.94 9.80
CA THR A 52 -8.88 -16.67 9.03
C THR A 52 -8.81 -17.44 7.71
N GLN A 53 -9.82 -18.26 7.42
CA GLN A 53 -9.91 -19.04 6.18
C GLN A 53 -11.08 -18.54 5.32
N PRO A 54 -10.90 -17.46 4.56
CA PRO A 54 -11.93 -16.97 3.66
C PRO A 54 -12.15 -17.94 2.49
N LEU A 55 -13.38 -18.00 1.98
CA LEU A 55 -13.65 -18.55 0.66
C LEU A 55 -13.14 -17.55 -0.38
N VAL A 56 -12.33 -18.03 -1.33
CA VAL A 56 -11.82 -17.24 -2.45
C VAL A 56 -12.60 -17.62 -3.71
N SER A 57 -13.28 -16.67 -4.32
CA SER A 57 -14.00 -16.85 -5.60
C SER A 57 -13.54 -15.85 -6.66
N VAL A 58 -13.61 -16.26 -7.93
CA VAL A 58 -13.35 -15.38 -9.06
C VAL A 58 -14.62 -14.59 -9.34
N VAL A 59 -14.53 -13.26 -9.32
CA VAL A 59 -15.62 -12.35 -9.72
C VAL A 59 -15.52 -12.04 -11.20
N ALA A 60 -14.32 -11.69 -11.68
CA ALA A 60 -14.08 -11.33 -13.06
C ALA A 60 -12.73 -11.85 -13.54
N GLU A 61 -12.64 -12.23 -14.81
CA GLU A 61 -11.42 -12.76 -15.43
C GLU A 61 -11.27 -12.30 -16.87
N GLY A 62 -10.13 -12.60 -17.49
CA GLY A 62 -9.81 -12.15 -18.84
C GLY A 62 -9.61 -10.63 -18.94
N LEU A 63 -9.28 -9.98 -17.82
CA LEU A 63 -9.09 -8.53 -17.75
C LEU A 63 -7.66 -8.17 -18.23
N PRO A 64 -7.46 -6.94 -18.75
CA PRO A 64 -6.12 -6.40 -19.01
C PRO A 64 -5.31 -6.27 -17.70
N ARG A 65 -4.06 -5.79 -17.78
CA ARG A 65 -3.20 -5.61 -16.59
C ARG A 65 -3.73 -4.48 -15.72
N LEU A 66 -4.66 -4.82 -14.84
CA LEU A 66 -5.26 -3.88 -13.91
C LEU A 66 -4.20 -3.37 -12.92
N TRP A 67 -4.38 -2.14 -12.45
CA TRP A 67 -3.53 -1.53 -11.43
C TRP A 67 -4.32 -1.11 -10.20
N GLY A 68 -5.40 -0.36 -10.41
CA GLY A 68 -6.30 0.11 -9.36
C GLY A 68 -7.74 -0.35 -9.57
N LEU A 69 -8.45 -0.53 -8.47
CA LEU A 69 -9.88 -0.80 -8.41
C LEU A 69 -10.50 0.12 -7.37
N GLU A 70 -11.62 0.77 -7.68
CA GLU A 70 -12.36 1.56 -6.72
C GLU A 70 -13.86 1.26 -6.82
N PHE A 71 -14.54 1.13 -5.68
CA PHE A 71 -15.96 0.84 -5.66
C PHE A 71 -16.76 2.11 -5.94
N LEU A 72 -17.61 2.05 -6.95
CA LEU A 72 -18.64 3.05 -7.20
C LEU A 72 -19.84 2.82 -6.26
N PRO A 73 -20.62 3.87 -5.94
CA PRO A 73 -21.93 3.72 -5.34
C PRO A 73 -22.77 2.71 -6.14
N GLY A 74 -23.34 1.72 -5.47
CA GLY A 74 -24.07 0.61 -6.10
C GLY A 74 -23.23 -0.65 -6.36
N GLY A 75 -21.93 -0.66 -6.03
CA GLY A 75 -21.10 -1.86 -5.98
C GLY A 75 -20.40 -2.24 -7.30
N ALA A 76 -20.60 -1.45 -8.36
CA ALA A 76 -19.76 -1.58 -9.56
C ALA A 76 -18.32 -1.15 -9.26
N MET A 77 -17.36 -1.66 -10.02
CA MET A 77 -15.93 -1.42 -9.80
C MET A 77 -15.38 -0.59 -10.94
N LEU A 78 -14.90 0.62 -10.65
CA LEU A 78 -14.09 1.41 -11.57
C LEU A 78 -12.67 0.86 -11.54
N VAL A 79 -12.13 0.46 -12.68
CA VAL A 79 -10.80 -0.13 -12.76
C VAL A 79 -9.91 0.63 -13.73
N THR A 80 -8.62 0.66 -13.42
CA THR A 80 -7.57 1.19 -14.27
C THR A 80 -6.67 0.06 -14.73
N ALA A 81 -6.21 0.12 -15.98
CA ALA A 81 -5.24 -0.81 -16.54
C ALA A 81 -4.02 -0.06 -17.05
N LYS A 82 -2.84 -0.65 -16.84
CA LYS A 82 -1.54 -0.01 -17.10
C LYS A 82 -1.40 0.51 -18.53
N GLU A 83 -2.06 -0.12 -19.50
CA GLU A 83 -2.04 0.28 -20.91
C GLU A 83 -2.75 1.63 -21.19
N GLY A 84 -3.33 2.29 -20.18
CA GLY A 84 -4.06 3.55 -20.36
C GLY A 84 -5.56 3.35 -20.53
N ARG A 85 -6.11 2.23 -20.06
CA ARG A 85 -7.55 1.92 -20.15
C ARG A 85 -8.20 2.11 -18.78
N MET A 86 -9.36 2.74 -18.77
CA MET A 86 -10.23 2.83 -17.60
C MET A 86 -11.60 2.31 -18.00
N PHE A 87 -12.23 1.47 -17.19
CA PHE A 87 -13.56 0.92 -17.49
C PHE A 87 -14.27 0.47 -16.22
N ILE A 88 -15.55 0.12 -16.33
CA ILE A 88 -16.34 -0.41 -15.21
C ILE A 88 -16.46 -1.92 -15.34
N VAL A 89 -16.30 -2.62 -14.24
CA VAL A 89 -16.72 -4.01 -14.07
C VAL A 89 -17.98 -4.02 -13.21
N SER A 90 -19.06 -4.66 -13.70
CA SER A 90 -20.32 -4.76 -12.95
C SER A 90 -20.13 -5.59 -11.66
N PRO A 91 -21.07 -5.50 -10.68
CA PRO A 91 -21.03 -6.37 -9.50
C PRO A 91 -20.97 -7.87 -9.83
N GLU A 92 -21.55 -8.26 -10.96
CA GLU A 92 -21.56 -9.64 -11.49
C GLU A 92 -20.28 -9.99 -12.28
N GLY A 93 -19.30 -9.10 -12.31
CA GLY A 93 -18.00 -9.35 -12.93
C GLY A 93 -17.92 -9.07 -14.43
N LYS A 94 -18.94 -8.45 -15.03
CA LYS A 94 -18.93 -8.13 -16.47
C LYS A 94 -18.18 -6.83 -16.75
N ALA A 95 -17.11 -6.90 -17.54
CA ALA A 95 -16.43 -5.71 -18.04
C ALA A 95 -17.28 -4.95 -19.07
N GLY A 96 -17.42 -3.63 -18.86
CA GLY A 96 -18.04 -2.69 -19.78
C GLY A 96 -17.05 -2.13 -20.83
N PRO A 97 -17.50 -1.17 -21.66
CA PRO A 97 -16.62 -0.49 -22.62
C PRO A 97 -15.60 0.41 -21.91
N ASP A 98 -14.52 0.73 -22.64
CA ASP A 98 -13.52 1.69 -22.18
C ASP A 98 -14.13 3.09 -22.03
N ILE A 99 -13.79 3.76 -20.93
CA ILE A 99 -14.14 5.15 -20.65
C ILE A 99 -13.27 6.05 -21.52
N ALA A 100 -13.90 6.86 -22.36
CA ALA A 100 -13.20 7.79 -23.25
C ALA A 100 -12.58 8.97 -22.47
N GLY A 101 -11.53 9.57 -23.03
CA GLY A 101 -10.91 10.80 -22.49
C GLY A 101 -9.74 10.56 -21.54
N VAL A 102 -9.39 9.31 -21.20
CA VAL A 102 -8.16 9.02 -20.45
C VAL A 102 -6.94 9.62 -21.19
N PRO A 103 -6.10 10.45 -20.52
CA PRO A 103 -4.89 11.01 -21.12
C PRO A 103 -3.91 9.93 -21.59
N ALA A 104 -3.00 10.32 -22.50
CA ALA A 104 -1.90 9.44 -22.89
C ALA A 104 -1.01 9.10 -21.67
N VAL A 105 -0.60 7.84 -21.59
CA VAL A 105 0.26 7.32 -20.51
C VAL A 105 1.52 6.68 -21.09
N ASP A 106 2.63 6.74 -20.36
CA ASP A 106 3.81 5.91 -20.62
C ASP A 106 3.66 4.56 -19.89
N ALA A 107 3.20 3.54 -20.62
CA ALA A 107 3.00 2.18 -20.09
C ALA A 107 4.28 1.33 -19.98
N GLY A 108 5.45 1.96 -19.92
CA GLY A 108 6.74 1.29 -19.83
C GLY A 108 7.09 0.76 -18.42
N GLY A 109 7.38 -0.54 -18.32
CA GLY A 109 7.89 -1.14 -17.07
C GLY A 109 6.84 -1.10 -15.95
N GLN A 110 7.07 -0.34 -14.89
CA GLN A 110 6.11 -0.11 -13.80
C GLN A 110 5.13 1.04 -14.08
N GLY A 111 5.34 1.84 -15.13
CA GLY A 111 4.47 2.95 -15.51
C GLY A 111 3.15 2.50 -16.16
N GLY A 112 2.26 3.46 -16.38
CA GLY A 112 0.94 3.27 -17.00
C GLY A 112 -0.11 4.22 -16.43
N LEU A 113 -1.39 3.88 -16.62
CA LEU A 113 -2.47 4.37 -15.77
C LEU A 113 -2.45 3.56 -14.46
N LEU A 114 -2.47 4.26 -13.32
CA LEU A 114 -2.15 3.70 -12.01
C LEU A 114 -3.37 3.80 -11.09
N ASP A 115 -3.32 4.57 -10.01
CA ASP A 115 -4.37 4.58 -9.00
C ASP A 115 -5.60 5.36 -9.44
N VAL A 116 -6.74 5.07 -8.83
CA VAL A 116 -7.97 5.84 -8.96
C VAL A 116 -8.66 5.96 -7.60
N ALA A 117 -9.13 7.15 -7.28
CA ALA A 117 -9.86 7.47 -6.06
C ALA A 117 -11.11 8.31 -6.40
N LEU A 118 -12.20 8.06 -5.69
CA LEU A 118 -13.38 8.92 -5.75
C LEU A 118 -13.16 10.16 -4.89
N ALA A 119 -13.63 11.32 -5.36
CA ALA A 119 -13.69 12.50 -4.49
C ALA A 119 -14.60 12.24 -3.28
N PRO A 120 -14.37 12.89 -2.12
CA PRO A 120 -15.23 12.73 -0.95
C PRO A 120 -16.71 13.03 -1.21
N ASP A 121 -17.00 13.92 -2.17
CA ASP A 121 -18.35 14.31 -2.60
C ASP A 121 -18.80 13.63 -3.91
N PHE A 122 -18.23 12.46 -4.24
CA PHE A 122 -18.43 11.80 -5.55
C PHE A 122 -19.90 11.57 -5.92
N GLU A 123 -20.79 11.28 -4.96
CA GLU A 123 -22.22 11.10 -5.27
C GLU A 123 -22.85 12.36 -5.88
N GLN A 124 -22.36 13.55 -5.52
CA GLN A 124 -22.83 14.83 -6.04
C GLN A 124 -21.96 15.32 -7.21
N SER A 125 -20.64 15.31 -7.05
CA SER A 125 -19.70 15.91 -8.01
C SER A 125 -19.36 14.99 -9.19
N ARG A 126 -19.51 13.67 -9.00
CA ARG A 126 -19.00 12.63 -9.90
C ARG A 126 -17.50 12.76 -10.18
N ARG A 127 -16.75 13.46 -9.32
CA ARG A 127 -15.33 13.73 -9.55
C ARG A 127 -14.47 12.56 -9.11
N ILE A 128 -13.59 12.12 -9.98
CA ILE A 128 -12.55 11.13 -9.68
C ILE A 128 -11.18 11.77 -9.80
N PHE A 129 -10.22 11.17 -9.12
CA PHE A 129 -8.80 11.48 -9.23
C PHE A 129 -8.08 10.22 -9.66
N PHE A 130 -7.15 10.32 -10.60
CA PHE A 130 -6.35 9.19 -11.04
C PHE A 130 -4.91 9.60 -11.28
N SER A 131 -4.00 8.69 -10.95
CA SER A 131 -2.57 8.88 -11.15
C SER A 131 -2.09 8.10 -12.38
N PHE A 132 -1.08 8.63 -13.05
CA PHE A 132 -0.51 8.00 -14.22
C PHE A 132 0.93 8.43 -14.46
N ALA A 133 1.67 7.61 -15.20
CA ALA A 133 2.96 7.98 -15.77
C ALA A 133 2.73 8.90 -16.97
N GLU A 134 2.83 10.21 -16.77
CA GLU A 134 2.67 11.20 -17.82
C GLU A 134 3.91 11.22 -18.71
N PRO A 135 3.80 10.96 -20.03
CA PRO A 135 4.90 11.15 -20.96
C PRO A 135 5.20 12.65 -21.09
N ARG A 136 6.48 13.02 -21.03
CA ARG A 136 6.96 14.41 -21.08
C ARG A 136 8.23 14.51 -21.91
N GLU A 137 8.62 15.72 -22.27
CA GLU A 137 9.93 15.93 -22.89
C GLU A 137 11.05 15.45 -21.94
N GLY A 138 11.98 14.64 -22.46
CA GLY A 138 13.07 14.08 -21.68
C GLY A 138 12.72 12.88 -20.80
N GLY A 139 11.48 12.35 -20.84
CA GLY A 139 11.11 11.13 -20.13
C GLY A 139 9.65 11.09 -19.72
N ASN A 140 9.40 10.83 -18.44
CA ASN A 140 8.06 10.80 -17.87
C ASN A 140 8.09 11.22 -16.38
N GLY A 141 6.92 11.32 -15.76
CA GLY A 141 6.80 11.56 -14.32
C GLY A 141 5.40 11.19 -13.82
N THR A 142 5.28 10.92 -12.52
CA THR A 142 3.98 10.67 -11.90
C THR A 142 3.14 11.95 -11.92
N SER A 143 1.92 11.88 -12.44
CA SER A 143 0.95 12.98 -12.45
C SER A 143 -0.38 12.52 -11.88
N VAL A 144 -1.14 13.46 -11.32
CA VAL A 144 -2.53 13.23 -10.89
C VAL A 144 -3.44 14.14 -11.69
N ALA A 145 -4.49 13.56 -12.25
CA ALA A 145 -5.57 14.28 -12.88
C ALA A 145 -6.85 14.17 -12.05
N SER A 146 -7.65 15.24 -12.03
CA SER A 146 -9.05 15.21 -11.65
C SER A 146 -9.92 15.22 -12.90
N ALA A 147 -11.07 14.54 -12.86
CA ALA A 147 -12.04 14.52 -13.95
C ALA A 147 -13.45 14.24 -13.43
N THR A 148 -14.45 14.71 -14.16
CA THR A 148 -15.87 14.34 -13.93
C THR A 148 -16.17 13.04 -14.68
N LEU A 149 -16.59 12.01 -13.97
CA LEU A 149 -16.96 10.71 -14.54
C LEU A 149 -18.43 10.72 -15.00
N ALA A 150 -18.66 10.66 -16.32
CA ALA A 150 -19.98 10.55 -16.91
C ALA A 150 -20.24 9.10 -17.35
N LEU A 151 -21.26 8.47 -16.75
CA LEU A 151 -21.66 7.08 -17.00
C LEU A 151 -22.93 7.04 -17.84
N ASP A 152 -22.87 7.57 -19.06
CA ASP A 152 -23.94 7.36 -20.03
C ASP A 152 -23.85 5.92 -20.54
N ALA A 153 -24.99 5.19 -20.56
CA ALA A 153 -25.03 3.72 -20.69
C ALA A 153 -24.23 3.15 -21.89
N ASP A 154 -24.11 3.91 -22.98
CA ASP A 154 -23.45 3.46 -24.22
C ASP A 154 -22.11 4.16 -24.51
N ALA A 155 -21.76 5.22 -23.77
CA ALA A 155 -20.59 6.05 -24.06
C ALA A 155 -20.03 6.72 -22.79
N PRO A 156 -19.45 5.93 -21.85
CA PRO A 156 -18.88 6.50 -20.65
C PRO A 156 -17.63 7.32 -20.99
N ARG A 157 -17.45 8.47 -20.33
CA ARG A 157 -16.35 9.40 -20.64
C ARG A 157 -15.90 10.18 -19.41
N LEU A 158 -14.67 10.68 -19.49
CA LEU A 158 -14.14 11.69 -18.59
C LEU A 158 -14.37 13.09 -19.18
N GLY A 159 -14.99 13.96 -18.39
CA GLY A 159 -15.13 15.40 -18.66
C GLY A 159 -14.25 16.23 -17.72
N ASP A 160 -14.07 17.52 -18.05
CA ASP A 160 -13.39 18.51 -17.19
C ASP A 160 -12.03 18.08 -16.64
N ILE A 161 -11.24 17.40 -17.46
CA ILE A 161 -9.96 16.83 -17.04
C ILE A 161 -8.97 17.94 -16.72
N ARG A 162 -8.39 17.91 -15.52
CA ARG A 162 -7.36 18.86 -15.07
C ARG A 162 -6.22 18.12 -14.39
N ILE A 163 -4.98 18.40 -14.81
CA ILE A 163 -3.80 17.94 -14.08
C ILE A 163 -3.65 18.80 -12.82
N VAL A 164 -3.73 18.16 -11.66
CA VAL A 164 -3.68 18.81 -10.34
C VAL A 164 -2.35 18.55 -9.64
N PHE A 165 -1.55 17.58 -10.10
CA PHE A 165 -0.22 17.33 -9.56
C PHE A 165 0.71 16.82 -10.64
N ARG A 166 1.97 17.28 -10.60
CA ARG A 166 3.07 16.76 -11.42
C ARG A 166 4.32 16.61 -10.56
N GLN A 167 4.80 15.38 -10.45
CA GLN A 167 6.13 15.10 -9.90
C GLN A 167 7.20 15.77 -10.79
N THR A 168 8.08 16.58 -10.21
CA THR A 168 9.28 17.13 -10.88
C THR A 168 10.54 16.70 -10.12
N PRO A 169 11.73 16.62 -10.76
CA PRO A 169 11.98 16.81 -12.19
C PRO A 169 11.46 15.66 -13.06
N THR A 170 11.21 15.91 -14.35
CA THR A 170 10.97 14.82 -15.31
C THR A 170 12.17 13.88 -15.37
N PHE A 171 11.93 12.58 -15.49
CA PHE A 171 12.99 11.58 -15.52
C PHE A 171 12.71 10.48 -16.54
N ALA A 172 13.72 10.12 -17.35
CA ALA A 172 13.67 8.98 -18.27
C ALA A 172 13.82 7.66 -17.50
N GLY A 173 12.72 7.18 -16.91
CA GLY A 173 12.72 5.96 -16.09
C GLY A 173 11.48 5.10 -16.29
N ARG A 174 11.59 3.83 -15.91
CA ARG A 174 10.52 2.81 -16.06
C ARG A 174 10.14 2.15 -14.73
N ALA A 175 10.62 2.68 -13.61
CA ALA A 175 10.45 2.10 -12.28
C ALA A 175 10.14 3.17 -11.24
N HIS A 176 9.57 2.75 -10.11
CA HIS A 176 9.30 3.52 -8.91
C HIS A 176 8.53 4.81 -9.16
N PHE A 177 7.29 4.65 -9.63
CA PHE A 177 6.33 5.75 -9.78
C PHE A 177 5.57 6.04 -8.49
N GLY A 178 5.55 5.12 -7.52
CA GLY A 178 4.65 5.17 -6.35
C GLY A 178 3.19 5.12 -6.81
N SER A 179 2.49 6.25 -6.64
CA SER A 179 1.25 6.69 -7.30
C SER A 179 -0.07 6.46 -6.55
N ARG A 180 -0.05 6.13 -5.26
CA ARG A 180 -1.28 5.99 -4.48
C ARG A 180 -1.92 7.33 -4.11
N LEU A 181 -3.26 7.34 -4.09
CA LEU A 181 -4.11 8.49 -3.83
C LEU A 181 -5.00 8.21 -2.62
N VAL A 182 -4.91 9.04 -1.58
CA VAL A 182 -5.70 8.85 -0.35
C VAL A 182 -6.30 10.17 0.10
N PHE A 183 -7.63 10.28 0.06
CA PHE A 183 -8.32 11.43 0.63
C PHE A 183 -8.31 11.38 2.16
N ALA A 184 -7.85 12.46 2.77
CA ALA A 184 -7.92 12.71 4.20
C ALA A 184 -9.34 13.17 4.62
N PRO A 185 -9.71 13.05 5.91
CA PRO A 185 -11.02 13.47 6.39
C PRO A 185 -11.32 14.97 6.21
N ASP A 186 -10.28 15.80 6.11
CA ASP A 186 -10.38 17.24 5.84
C ASP A 186 -10.58 17.56 4.34
N GLY A 187 -10.62 16.54 3.47
CA GLY A 187 -10.74 16.68 2.03
C GLY A 187 -9.44 16.93 1.28
N SER A 188 -8.30 17.02 1.98
CA SER A 188 -6.97 17.02 1.34
C SER A 188 -6.65 15.64 0.74
N LEU A 189 -5.74 15.62 -0.23
CA LEU A 189 -5.32 14.43 -0.95
C LEU A 189 -3.85 14.16 -0.69
N TYR A 190 -3.56 12.98 -0.16
CA TYR A 190 -2.21 12.44 -0.12
C TYR A 190 -1.85 11.79 -1.46
N VAL A 191 -0.67 12.09 -1.98
CA VAL A 191 -0.12 11.52 -3.21
C VAL A 191 1.23 10.88 -2.90
N THR A 192 1.39 9.60 -3.18
CA THR A 192 2.68 8.91 -2.99
C THR A 192 3.51 8.89 -4.28
N VAL A 193 4.83 9.09 -4.16
CA VAL A 193 5.73 9.13 -5.31
C VAL A 193 7.04 8.40 -5.00
N GLY A 194 7.46 7.48 -5.87
CA GLY A 194 8.73 6.77 -5.76
C GLY A 194 9.93 7.54 -6.32
N GLU A 195 11.14 7.07 -6.05
CA GLU A 195 12.40 7.79 -6.41
C GLU A 195 13.06 7.37 -7.72
N ARG A 196 12.36 6.62 -8.58
CA ARG A 196 12.77 6.24 -9.95
C ARG A 196 13.79 5.08 -10.09
N SER A 197 14.23 4.46 -8.99
CA SER A 197 15.08 3.25 -8.96
C SER A 197 16.49 3.39 -9.52
N ASP A 198 16.92 4.58 -9.92
CA ASP A 198 18.21 4.81 -10.57
C ASP A 198 19.21 5.41 -9.58
N THR A 199 20.42 4.83 -9.51
CA THR A 199 21.45 5.26 -8.55
C THR A 199 21.85 6.72 -8.71
N ALA A 200 21.76 7.29 -9.91
CA ALA A 200 22.13 8.68 -10.17
C ALA A 200 21.15 9.69 -9.55
N VAL A 201 19.89 9.31 -9.35
CA VAL A 201 18.85 10.20 -8.78
C VAL A 201 18.32 9.73 -7.44
N ARG A 202 18.71 8.53 -6.97
CA ARG A 202 18.26 7.94 -5.71
C ARG A 202 18.36 8.86 -4.51
N GLY A 203 19.44 9.65 -4.43
CA GLY A 203 19.64 10.65 -3.36
C GLY A 203 18.59 11.75 -3.31
N GLN A 204 17.84 11.98 -4.39
CA GLN A 204 16.77 12.98 -4.44
C GLN A 204 15.59 12.66 -3.52
N ALA A 205 15.48 11.41 -3.01
CA ALA A 205 14.55 11.09 -1.94
C ALA A 205 14.77 11.97 -0.69
N GLN A 206 16.01 12.42 -0.44
CA GLN A 206 16.40 13.32 0.65
C GLN A 206 16.34 14.81 0.26
N ASP A 207 16.30 15.13 -1.03
CA ASP A 207 16.27 16.50 -1.53
C ASP A 207 14.85 17.08 -1.44
N ILE A 208 14.68 18.16 -0.67
CA ILE A 208 13.40 18.86 -0.48
C ILE A 208 13.00 19.71 -1.69
N ALA A 209 13.92 20.01 -2.61
CA ALA A 209 13.63 20.66 -3.88
C ALA A 209 13.19 19.67 -4.98
N SER A 210 13.27 18.36 -4.70
CA SER A 210 12.88 17.30 -5.62
C SER A 210 11.58 16.62 -5.20
N GLY A 211 10.76 16.30 -6.19
CA GLY A 211 9.52 15.57 -6.02
C GLY A 211 9.67 14.05 -5.99
N LEU A 212 10.90 13.53 -5.98
CA LEU A 212 11.20 12.10 -5.95
C LEU A 212 11.22 11.55 -4.52
N GLY A 213 10.60 10.38 -4.30
CA GLY A 213 10.65 9.69 -3.01
C GLY A 213 9.95 10.41 -1.86
N LYS A 214 8.73 10.90 -2.11
CA LYS A 214 7.96 11.75 -1.19
C LYS A 214 6.52 11.24 -1.00
N VAL A 215 5.91 11.66 0.11
CA VAL A 215 4.45 11.79 0.20
C VAL A 215 4.14 13.28 0.11
N PHE A 216 3.15 13.63 -0.72
CA PHE A 216 2.64 14.99 -0.84
C PHE A 216 1.26 15.09 -0.22
N ARG A 217 0.89 16.28 0.27
CA ARG A 217 -0.46 16.64 0.70
C ARG A 217 -0.90 17.91 -0.03
N ILE A 218 -1.95 17.77 -0.83
CA ILE A 218 -2.48 18.84 -1.67
C ILE A 218 -4.00 18.96 -1.48
N ASP A 219 -4.58 20.09 -1.87
CA ASP A 219 -6.02 20.19 -2.01
C ASP A 219 -6.50 19.57 -3.34
N GLN A 220 -7.82 19.59 -3.57
CA GLN A 220 -8.41 19.04 -4.79
C GLN A 220 -8.08 19.84 -6.07
N THR A 221 -7.52 21.05 -5.95
CA THR A 221 -7.06 21.86 -7.07
C THR A 221 -5.58 21.62 -7.39
N GLY A 222 -4.84 21.00 -6.45
CA GLY A 222 -3.41 20.76 -6.56
C GLY A 222 -2.54 21.65 -5.69
N ALA A 223 -3.12 22.60 -4.96
CA ALA A 223 -2.36 23.53 -4.15
C ALA A 223 -1.88 22.87 -2.85
N ALA A 224 -0.67 23.24 -2.40
CA ALA A 224 -0.20 22.91 -1.06
C ALA A 224 -1.15 23.49 0.01
N LEU A 225 -1.32 22.77 1.11
CA LEU A 225 -2.09 23.30 2.23
C LEU A 225 -1.24 24.26 3.08
N PRO A 226 -1.83 25.31 3.70
CA PRO A 226 -1.08 26.30 4.47
C PRO A 226 -0.36 25.74 5.71
N ASP A 227 -0.77 24.58 6.21
CA ASP A 227 -0.18 23.90 7.36
C ASP A 227 0.78 22.77 6.95
N ASN A 228 1.16 22.68 5.66
CA ASN A 228 2.17 21.73 5.23
C ASN A 228 3.54 22.04 5.84
N PRO A 229 4.34 21.02 6.18
CA PRO A 229 5.59 21.17 6.93
C PRO A 229 6.69 21.92 6.17
N PHE A 230 6.59 22.01 4.84
CA PHE A 230 7.57 22.67 3.97
C PHE A 230 7.04 23.96 3.32
N ILE A 231 5.89 24.47 3.75
CA ILE A 231 5.22 25.62 3.10
C ILE A 231 6.09 26.89 3.11
N ASP A 232 6.81 27.14 4.20
CA ASP A 232 7.67 28.31 4.42
C ASP A 232 9.17 27.96 4.42
N VAL A 233 9.54 26.81 3.84
CA VAL A 233 10.94 26.37 3.76
C VAL A 233 11.51 26.75 2.39
N ASP A 234 12.44 27.71 2.40
CA ASP A 234 13.09 28.20 1.18
C ASP A 234 13.69 27.07 0.35
N GLY A 235 13.27 27.00 -0.92
CA GLY A 235 13.74 25.99 -1.89
C GLY A 235 13.07 24.61 -1.77
N ALA A 236 12.18 24.40 -0.81
CA ALA A 236 11.39 23.17 -0.73
C ALA A 236 10.17 23.21 -1.67
N LEU A 237 9.70 22.03 -2.08
CA LEU A 237 8.36 21.90 -2.67
C LEU A 237 7.31 21.99 -1.53
N PRO A 238 6.41 22.99 -1.55
CA PRO A 238 5.49 23.25 -0.43
C PRO A 238 4.45 22.13 -0.22
N GLU A 239 4.22 21.30 -1.23
CA GLU A 239 3.29 20.17 -1.17
C GLU A 239 3.84 18.98 -0.37
N ILE A 240 5.14 18.94 -0.03
CA ILE A 240 5.74 17.79 0.66
C ILE A 240 5.12 17.63 2.05
N TRP A 241 4.71 16.39 2.35
CA TRP A 241 4.28 15.96 3.67
C TRP A 241 5.39 15.20 4.41
N SER A 242 6.03 14.24 3.74
CA SER A 242 7.17 13.49 4.25
C SER A 242 8.14 13.11 3.12
N LEU A 243 9.38 12.77 3.50
CA LEU A 243 10.47 12.48 2.56
C LEU A 243 11.24 11.21 2.93
N GLY A 244 12.21 10.84 2.08
CA GLY A 244 13.06 9.68 2.32
C GLY A 244 12.36 8.35 2.03
N HIS A 245 11.54 8.31 0.99
CA HIS A 245 10.85 7.10 0.56
C HIS A 245 11.44 6.52 -0.73
N ARG A 246 11.35 5.20 -0.89
CA ARG A 246 11.82 4.47 -2.06
C ARG A 246 10.73 4.31 -3.12
N ASN A 247 9.72 3.48 -2.85
CA ASN A 247 8.64 3.20 -3.81
C ASN A 247 7.36 2.76 -3.07
N LEU A 248 6.55 3.75 -2.69
CA LEU A 248 5.31 3.54 -1.96
C LEU A 248 4.21 2.99 -2.88
N GLN A 249 3.91 1.70 -2.75
CA GLN A 249 2.90 1.01 -3.57
C GLN A 249 1.58 0.82 -2.82
N SER A 250 1.57 1.10 -1.52
CA SER A 250 0.42 0.96 -0.63
C SER A 250 0.19 2.26 0.15
N ALA A 251 -1.06 2.70 0.23
CA ALA A 251 -1.45 3.79 1.11
C ALA A 251 -2.93 3.67 1.49
N THR A 252 -3.27 3.93 2.74
CA THR A 252 -4.66 4.02 3.22
C THR A 252 -4.71 4.82 4.53
N LEU A 253 -5.90 5.14 5.02
CA LEU A 253 -6.09 5.67 6.36
C LEU A 253 -6.49 4.57 7.33
N ASP A 254 -6.08 4.69 8.59
CA ASP A 254 -6.69 3.90 9.66
C ASP A 254 -8.05 4.45 10.10
N GLY A 255 -8.72 3.74 11.02
CA GLY A 255 -10.00 4.16 11.58
C GLY A 255 -10.00 5.48 12.36
N THR A 256 -8.84 6.11 12.54
CA THR A 256 -8.69 7.45 13.14
C THR A 256 -8.29 8.52 12.13
N GLY A 257 -8.21 8.18 10.85
CA GLY A 257 -7.86 9.09 9.77
C GLY A 257 -6.36 9.34 9.61
N ARG A 258 -5.49 8.52 10.22
CA ARG A 258 -4.03 8.65 10.09
C ARG A 258 -3.54 7.91 8.85
N LEU A 259 -2.63 8.50 8.10
CA LEU A 259 -2.04 7.89 6.91
C LEU A 259 -1.06 6.77 7.28
N TRP A 260 -1.22 5.64 6.61
CA TRP A 260 -0.31 4.51 6.65
C TRP A 260 0.11 4.14 5.23
N THR A 261 1.35 3.71 5.07
CA THR A 261 1.92 3.33 3.77
C THR A 261 2.74 2.07 3.88
N VAL A 262 2.82 1.34 2.77
CA VAL A 262 3.80 0.27 2.61
C VAL A 262 4.60 0.51 1.33
N GLU A 263 5.92 0.39 1.43
CA GLU A 263 6.82 0.64 0.32
C GLU A 263 7.76 -0.53 0.03
N HIS A 264 8.19 -0.62 -1.23
CA HIS A 264 9.15 -1.64 -1.66
C HIS A 264 10.53 -1.31 -1.14
N GLY A 265 11.14 -2.27 -0.45
CA GLY A 265 12.57 -2.31 -0.20
C GLY A 265 13.36 -2.74 -1.44
N PRO A 266 14.71 -2.69 -1.36
CA PRO A 266 15.59 -3.28 -2.36
C PRO A 266 15.57 -4.83 -2.25
N ARG A 267 16.69 -5.48 -1.93
CA ARG A 267 16.71 -6.90 -1.59
C ARG A 267 16.51 -7.06 -0.08
N GLY A 268 15.24 -7.26 0.32
CA GLY A 268 14.80 -7.10 1.72
C GLY A 268 14.33 -5.67 1.98
N GLY A 269 13.70 -5.45 3.14
CA GLY A 269 13.38 -4.12 3.64
C GLY A 269 12.14 -3.48 3.03
N ASP A 270 11.11 -4.27 2.69
CA ASP A 270 9.77 -3.67 2.53
C ASP A 270 9.35 -3.11 3.89
N GLU A 271 8.64 -1.98 3.92
CA GLU A 271 8.39 -1.25 5.16
C GLU A 271 6.94 -0.77 5.28
N LEU A 272 6.30 -1.07 6.41
CA LEU A 272 5.09 -0.42 6.88
C LEU A 272 5.49 0.85 7.65
N ASN A 273 5.07 1.98 7.13
CA ASN A 273 5.35 3.31 7.66
C ASN A 273 4.04 4.01 8.05
N ARG A 274 4.15 4.95 8.99
CA ARG A 274 3.09 5.92 9.31
C ARG A 274 3.62 7.33 9.01
N PRO A 275 3.55 7.79 7.74
CA PRO A 275 4.01 9.12 7.33
C PRO A 275 3.44 10.26 8.18
N GLN A 276 4.31 11.09 8.74
CA GLN A 276 3.95 12.26 9.54
C GLN A 276 4.60 13.53 8.97
N ALA A 277 3.98 14.67 9.27
CA ALA A 277 4.40 15.97 8.76
C ALA A 277 5.89 16.25 9.04
N GLY A 278 6.65 16.47 7.97
CA GLY A 278 8.04 16.90 8.00
C GLY A 278 9.05 15.80 8.28
N LEU A 279 8.58 14.56 8.55
CA LEU A 279 9.46 13.48 8.97
C LEU A 279 10.14 12.81 7.78
N ASN A 280 11.36 12.34 8.03
CA ASN A 280 12.24 11.69 7.06
C ASN A 280 12.31 10.18 7.32
N TYR A 281 11.90 9.38 6.33
CA TYR A 281 11.90 7.91 6.40
C TYR A 281 13.20 7.29 5.88
N GLY A 282 14.17 8.13 5.52
CA GLY A 282 15.58 7.80 5.53
C GLY A 282 16.14 7.13 4.28
N TRP A 283 15.34 6.67 3.32
CA TRP A 283 15.86 6.17 2.05
C TRP A 283 16.59 7.28 1.27
N PRO A 284 17.78 7.04 0.66
CA PRO A 284 18.55 5.79 0.67
C PRO A 284 19.67 5.72 1.74
N GLU A 285 19.73 6.68 2.66
CA GLU A 285 20.77 6.75 3.68
C GLU A 285 20.69 5.58 4.68
N VAL A 286 19.46 5.17 5.00
CA VAL A 286 19.17 3.99 5.84
C VAL A 286 18.18 3.08 5.12
N THR A 287 18.30 1.77 5.36
CA THR A 287 17.32 0.79 4.87
C THR A 287 17.46 -0.54 5.60
N TYR A 288 16.34 -1.26 5.76
CA TYR A 288 16.31 -2.66 6.17
C TYR A 288 16.52 -3.68 5.03
N GLY A 289 17.21 -3.27 3.97
CA GLY A 289 17.59 -4.13 2.86
C GLY A 289 19.02 -3.91 2.40
N ILE A 290 19.44 -4.71 1.43
CA ILE A 290 20.74 -4.61 0.76
C ILE A 290 20.56 -4.42 -0.74
N ASP A 291 21.63 -4.04 -1.43
CA ASP A 291 21.63 -3.99 -2.88
C ASP A 291 21.41 -5.39 -3.45
N TYR A 292 20.83 -5.49 -4.66
CA TYR A 292 20.60 -6.79 -5.29
C TYR A 292 21.90 -7.58 -5.55
N SER A 293 23.05 -6.89 -5.67
CA SER A 293 24.39 -7.50 -5.69
C SER A 293 24.81 -8.17 -4.36
N GLY A 294 24.12 -7.86 -3.26
CA GLY A 294 24.47 -8.28 -1.89
C GLY A 294 25.33 -7.28 -1.12
N ALA A 295 25.75 -6.18 -1.76
CA ALA A 295 26.48 -5.10 -1.11
C ALA A 295 25.55 -4.25 -0.21
N PRO A 296 26.09 -3.55 0.82
CA PRO A 296 25.31 -2.55 1.54
C PRO A 296 24.86 -1.42 0.61
N ILE A 297 23.70 -0.84 0.90
CA ILE A 297 23.27 0.44 0.33
C ILE A 297 23.71 1.54 1.29
N GLY A 298 24.29 2.61 0.76
CA GLY A 298 24.91 3.67 1.58
C GLY A 298 25.96 3.07 2.51
N ASP A 299 25.89 3.45 3.78
CA ASP A 299 26.79 2.95 4.84
C ASP A 299 26.34 1.59 5.43
N GLY A 300 25.27 0.98 4.90
CA GLY A 300 24.75 -0.30 5.37
C GLY A 300 24.08 -0.24 6.74
N ILE A 301 23.63 0.94 7.15
CA ILE A 301 22.97 1.21 8.42
C ILE A 301 21.44 1.23 8.29
N THR A 302 20.73 0.99 9.39
CA THR A 302 19.25 0.94 9.41
C THR A 302 18.61 2.15 10.09
N ARG A 303 19.41 3.06 10.65
CA ARG A 303 18.92 4.27 11.33
C ARG A 303 20.00 5.33 11.50
N THR A 304 19.57 6.59 11.52
CA THR A 304 20.32 7.71 12.09
C THR A 304 19.47 8.42 13.15
N ALA A 305 20.00 9.46 13.78
CA ALA A 305 19.20 10.30 14.69
C ALA A 305 18.18 11.20 13.97
N ALA A 306 18.30 11.35 12.64
CA ALA A 306 17.47 12.24 11.82
C ALA A 306 16.40 11.47 11.00
N THR A 307 16.34 10.15 11.13
CA THR A 307 15.43 9.30 10.37
C THR A 307 14.44 8.59 11.28
N GLU A 308 13.20 8.52 10.84
CA GLU A 308 12.17 7.69 11.46
C GLU A 308 12.39 6.21 11.15
N GLN A 309 11.81 5.36 11.99
CA GLN A 309 11.85 3.92 11.82
C GLN A 309 10.51 3.40 11.32
N PRO A 310 10.51 2.36 10.48
CA PRO A 310 9.27 1.71 10.10
C PRO A 310 8.62 1.06 11.30
N VAL A 311 7.30 1.07 11.30
CA VAL A 311 6.49 0.36 12.29
C VAL A 311 6.72 -1.14 12.17
N TYR A 312 6.88 -1.63 10.94
CA TYR A 312 7.18 -3.02 10.65
C TYR A 312 7.95 -3.14 9.34
N TYR A 313 8.82 -4.14 9.21
CA TYR A 313 9.53 -4.41 7.95
C TYR A 313 9.59 -5.89 7.61
N TRP A 314 9.73 -6.21 6.33
CA TRP A 314 9.88 -7.58 5.83
C TRP A 314 11.28 -7.81 5.24
N ASP A 315 11.91 -8.90 5.70
CA ASP A 315 13.07 -9.48 5.02
C ASP A 315 13.04 -11.01 5.15
N PRO A 316 12.76 -11.77 4.07
CA PRO A 316 12.58 -11.30 2.68
C PRO A 316 11.32 -10.48 2.39
N VAL A 317 11.32 -9.79 1.24
CA VAL A 317 10.23 -8.90 0.76
C VAL A 317 8.93 -9.64 0.45
N ILE A 318 7.80 -8.97 0.67
CA ILE A 318 6.47 -9.39 0.16
C ILE A 318 6.15 -8.75 -1.21
N ALA A 319 6.90 -7.70 -1.57
CA ALA A 319 6.65 -6.79 -2.67
C ALA A 319 5.22 -6.20 -2.60
N PRO A 320 4.96 -5.26 -1.68
CA PRO A 320 3.62 -4.81 -1.34
C PRO A 320 2.92 -4.07 -2.50
N SER A 321 1.60 -4.04 -2.50
CA SER A 321 0.80 -3.40 -3.54
C SER A 321 -0.40 -2.69 -2.93
N GLY A 322 -1.64 -2.85 -3.39
CA GLY A 322 -2.79 -2.20 -2.74
C GLY A 322 -2.90 -2.50 -1.26
N MET A 323 -3.41 -1.53 -0.50
CA MET A 323 -3.67 -1.70 0.92
C MET A 323 -5.04 -1.14 1.28
N ALA A 324 -5.75 -1.86 2.14
CA ALA A 324 -6.98 -1.42 2.75
C ALA A 324 -6.91 -1.57 4.26
N PHE A 325 -7.53 -0.64 4.98
CA PHE A 325 -7.84 -0.81 6.39
C PHE A 325 -9.14 -1.59 6.52
N TYR A 326 -9.18 -2.61 7.38
CA TYR A 326 -10.37 -3.44 7.54
C TYR A 326 -11.21 -2.98 8.74
N ASP A 327 -12.33 -2.32 8.43
CA ASP A 327 -13.36 -1.93 9.40
C ASP A 327 -14.69 -2.68 9.22
N GLY A 328 -14.78 -3.57 8.22
CA GLY A 328 -15.94 -4.40 7.94
C GLY A 328 -16.31 -5.38 9.05
N THR A 329 -17.47 -6.02 8.89
CA THR A 329 -18.03 -6.94 9.90
C THR A 329 -17.97 -8.41 9.49
N MET A 330 -17.60 -8.73 8.24
CA MET A 330 -17.60 -10.10 7.72
C MET A 330 -16.52 -10.97 8.36
N PHE A 331 -15.33 -10.39 8.59
CA PHE A 331 -14.19 -11.05 9.21
C PHE A 331 -13.85 -10.36 10.53
N ALA A 332 -14.51 -10.79 11.61
CA ALA A 332 -14.30 -10.18 12.94
C ALA A 332 -12.84 -10.23 13.41
N SER A 333 -12.09 -11.26 13.01
CA SER A 333 -10.65 -11.40 13.29
C SER A 333 -9.78 -10.32 12.63
N TRP A 334 -10.25 -9.69 11.55
CA TRP A 334 -9.49 -8.66 10.83
C TRP A 334 -9.82 -7.24 11.29
N LYS A 335 -10.63 -7.07 12.32
CA LYS A 335 -11.03 -5.72 12.76
C LYS A 335 -9.80 -4.88 13.10
N ASN A 336 -9.69 -3.72 12.45
CA ASN A 336 -8.57 -2.78 12.53
C ASN A 336 -7.23 -3.31 11.97
N ALA A 337 -7.26 -4.38 11.18
CA ALA A 337 -6.08 -4.86 10.47
C ALA A 337 -5.82 -4.04 9.20
N PHE A 338 -4.57 -4.03 8.75
CA PHE A 338 -4.25 -3.66 7.38
C PHE A 338 -4.19 -4.90 6.50
N LEU A 339 -4.83 -4.85 5.34
CA LEU A 339 -4.80 -5.87 4.31
C LEU A 339 -3.92 -5.35 3.18
N VAL A 340 -2.82 -6.03 2.89
CA VAL A 340 -1.82 -5.59 1.91
C VAL A 340 -1.68 -6.66 0.83
N GLY A 341 -1.80 -6.28 -0.44
CA GLY A 341 -1.51 -7.18 -1.54
C GLY A 341 -0.02 -7.50 -1.59
N GLY A 342 0.33 -8.79 -1.68
CA GLY A 342 1.69 -9.26 -1.85
C GLY A 342 1.94 -9.74 -3.28
N LEU A 343 2.78 -9.03 -4.03
CA LEU A 343 3.15 -9.41 -5.39
C LEU A 343 4.09 -10.62 -5.41
N VAL A 344 5.05 -10.69 -4.48
CA VAL A 344 5.96 -11.84 -4.35
C VAL A 344 5.38 -12.87 -3.41
N ALA A 345 4.70 -12.44 -2.34
CA ALA A 345 4.04 -13.35 -1.41
C ALA A 345 2.81 -14.07 -2.01
N GLN A 346 2.31 -13.61 -3.16
CA GLN A 346 1.13 -14.17 -3.85
C GLN A 346 -0.11 -14.32 -2.94
N SER A 347 -0.24 -13.39 -2.00
CA SER A 347 -1.18 -13.47 -0.90
C SER A 347 -1.79 -12.10 -0.60
N VAL A 348 -2.94 -12.09 0.06
CA VAL A 348 -3.35 -10.93 0.87
C VAL A 348 -2.68 -11.08 2.24
N VAL A 349 -1.75 -10.19 2.55
CA VAL A 349 -1.04 -10.12 3.84
C VAL A 349 -1.91 -9.34 4.83
N VAL A 350 -2.18 -9.91 5.99
CA VAL A 350 -3.04 -9.34 7.03
C VAL A 350 -2.19 -8.96 8.23
N LEU A 351 -2.15 -7.67 8.55
CA LEU A 351 -1.40 -7.12 9.67
C LEU A 351 -2.35 -6.77 10.81
N HIS A 352 -2.33 -7.60 11.85
CA HIS A 352 -3.11 -7.39 13.06
C HIS A 352 -2.42 -6.33 13.92
N MET A 353 -3.14 -5.27 14.24
CA MET A 353 -2.60 -4.10 14.93
C MET A 353 -2.92 -4.12 16.44
N GLY A 354 -1.92 -3.84 17.26
CA GLY A 354 -2.05 -3.56 18.68
C GLY A 354 -1.52 -2.14 18.97
N GLY A 355 -2.42 -1.16 18.95
CA GLY A 355 -2.01 0.25 18.87
C GLY A 355 -1.28 0.51 17.56
N ASP A 356 -0.14 1.20 17.61
CA ASP A 356 0.69 1.52 16.43
C ASP A 356 1.73 0.43 16.13
N ARG A 357 1.47 -0.84 16.47
CA ARG A 357 2.39 -1.96 16.24
C ARG A 357 1.69 -3.15 15.61
N VAL A 358 2.40 -3.87 14.74
CA VAL A 358 1.98 -5.18 14.26
C VAL A 358 2.19 -6.19 15.40
N VAL A 359 1.12 -6.86 15.82
CA VAL A 359 1.17 -7.88 16.88
C VAL A 359 1.05 -9.30 16.32
N ALA A 360 0.48 -9.45 15.12
CA ALA A 360 0.46 -10.70 14.38
C ALA A 360 0.39 -10.45 12.88
N GLU A 361 0.93 -11.39 12.10
CA GLU A 361 0.84 -11.41 10.64
C GLU A 361 0.27 -12.77 10.21
N GLU A 362 -0.77 -12.76 9.39
CA GLU A 362 -1.22 -13.94 8.62
C GLU A 362 -1.25 -13.61 7.13
N ARG A 363 -1.28 -14.65 6.29
CA ARG A 363 -1.34 -14.50 4.82
C ARG A 363 -2.44 -15.39 4.28
N VAL A 364 -3.33 -14.82 3.49
CA VAL A 364 -4.32 -15.56 2.70
C VAL A 364 -3.70 -15.79 1.33
N ASP A 365 -3.22 -17.01 1.07
CA ASP A 365 -2.70 -17.40 -0.23
C ASP A 365 -3.83 -17.40 -1.27
N VAL A 366 -3.60 -16.70 -2.38
CA VAL A 366 -4.54 -16.64 -3.52
C VAL A 366 -3.92 -17.19 -4.81
N GLY A 367 -2.72 -17.77 -4.73
CA GLY A 367 -2.03 -18.43 -5.85
C GLY A 367 -1.57 -17.50 -6.97
N ALA A 368 -1.63 -16.18 -6.75
CA ALA A 368 -1.35 -15.17 -7.78
C ALA A 368 -0.80 -13.89 -7.15
N ARG A 369 -0.06 -13.11 -7.95
CA ARG A 369 0.48 -11.82 -7.50
C ARG A 369 -0.67 -10.86 -7.24
N VAL A 370 -0.82 -10.34 -6.02
CA VAL A 370 -1.91 -9.40 -5.69
C VAL A 370 -1.43 -7.98 -5.97
N ARG A 371 -2.15 -7.24 -6.81
CA ARG A 371 -1.87 -5.85 -7.22
C ARG A 371 -2.68 -4.83 -6.44
N ASP A 372 -3.94 -5.11 -6.16
CA ASP A 372 -4.78 -4.19 -5.39
C ASP A 372 -5.69 -4.93 -4.43
N VAL A 373 -6.04 -4.28 -3.32
CA VAL A 373 -6.93 -4.82 -2.29
C VAL A 373 -7.91 -3.73 -1.86
N LYS A 374 -9.21 -4.05 -1.86
CA LYS A 374 -10.27 -3.15 -1.39
C LYS A 374 -11.27 -3.90 -0.52
N VAL A 375 -11.83 -3.22 0.47
CA VAL A 375 -12.94 -3.74 1.28
C VAL A 375 -14.25 -3.25 0.67
N ALA A 376 -15.14 -4.17 0.34
CA ALA A 376 -16.46 -3.85 -0.17
C ALA A 376 -17.40 -3.42 0.98
N PRO A 377 -18.50 -2.70 0.70
CA PRO A 377 -19.44 -2.25 1.73
C PRO A 377 -20.06 -3.37 2.60
N ASP A 378 -20.14 -4.59 2.06
CA ASP A 378 -20.63 -5.75 2.80
C ASP A 378 -19.59 -6.40 3.72
N GLY A 379 -18.35 -5.88 3.72
CA GLY A 379 -17.22 -6.39 4.48
C GLY A 379 -16.42 -7.50 3.80
N SER A 380 -16.78 -7.92 2.58
CA SER A 380 -15.94 -8.82 1.78
C SER A 380 -14.71 -8.09 1.24
N VAL A 381 -13.65 -8.84 0.95
CA VAL A 381 -12.38 -8.27 0.48
C VAL A 381 -12.19 -8.62 -0.98
N PHE A 382 -11.93 -7.63 -1.82
CA PHE A 382 -11.65 -7.81 -3.24
C PHE A 382 -10.16 -7.66 -3.50
N ALA A 383 -9.61 -8.56 -4.31
CA ALA A 383 -8.20 -8.57 -4.68
C ALA A 383 -8.06 -8.58 -6.20
N VAL A 384 -7.32 -7.61 -6.74
CA VAL A 384 -6.90 -7.61 -8.16
C VAL A 384 -5.62 -8.42 -8.26
N THR A 385 -5.56 -9.39 -9.17
CA THR A 385 -4.37 -10.24 -9.37
C THR A 385 -3.68 -9.98 -10.72
N GLU A 386 -2.39 -10.29 -10.82
CA GLU A 386 -1.63 -10.30 -12.07
C GLU A 386 -1.34 -11.76 -12.49
N ASN A 387 -1.90 -12.20 -13.62
CA ASN A 387 -1.78 -13.57 -14.15
C ASN A 387 -1.39 -13.55 -15.63
N GLY A 388 -0.17 -13.98 -15.96
CA GLY A 388 0.22 -14.26 -17.35
C GLY A 388 0.09 -13.09 -18.34
N GLY A 389 0.11 -11.84 -17.86
CA GLY A 389 -0.07 -10.64 -18.70
C GLY A 389 -1.49 -10.05 -18.70
N GLY A 390 -2.42 -10.60 -17.93
CA GLY A 390 -3.74 -10.02 -17.63
C GLY A 390 -4.04 -10.03 -16.13
N SER A 391 -5.30 -9.81 -15.78
CA SER A 391 -5.77 -9.77 -14.40
C SER A 391 -7.06 -10.54 -14.17
N GLN A 392 -7.28 -10.89 -12.90
CA GLN A 392 -8.58 -11.31 -12.37
C GLN A 392 -8.95 -10.41 -11.19
N ILE A 393 -10.24 -10.38 -10.86
CA ILE A 393 -10.74 -9.83 -9.61
C ILE A 393 -11.26 -11.00 -8.79
N LEU A 394 -10.66 -11.20 -7.62
CA LEU A 394 -11.07 -12.21 -6.64
C LEU A 394 -11.89 -11.55 -5.53
N ARG A 395 -12.77 -12.33 -4.91
CA ARG A 395 -13.50 -11.97 -3.68
C ARG A 395 -13.22 -12.98 -2.59
N LEU A 396 -12.87 -12.47 -1.41
CA LEU A 396 -12.69 -13.21 -0.17
C LEU A 396 -13.94 -12.97 0.69
N SER A 397 -14.67 -14.04 0.99
CA SER A 397 -15.92 -14.01 1.78
C SER A 397 -15.96 -15.07 2.88
N ALA A 398 -16.83 -14.89 3.89
CA ALA A 398 -17.02 -15.88 4.96
C ALA A 398 -17.86 -17.10 4.53
N SER A 399 -18.68 -16.96 3.48
CA SER A 399 -19.50 -18.04 2.92
C SER A 399 -19.60 -17.90 1.41
N ALA A 400 -19.98 -18.99 0.74
CA ALA A 400 -20.45 -18.91 -0.65
C ALA A 400 -21.71 -18.03 -0.70
N GLN A 401 -21.78 -17.14 -1.69
CA GLN A 401 -22.99 -16.39 -2.03
C GLN A 401 -23.53 -16.88 -3.36
#